data_AF-A0A0P9PSE3-F1
#
_entry.id   AF-A0A0P9PSE3-F1
#
_cell.length_a   1.000
_cell.length_b   1.000
_cell.length_c   1.000
_cell.angle_alpha   90.00
_cell.angle_beta   90.00
_cell.angle_gamma   90.00
#
_symmetry.space_group_name_H-M   'P 1'
#
loop_
_entity.id
_entity.type
_entity.pdbx_description
1 polymer ?
#
loop_
_entity_poly.entity_id
_entity_poly.type
_entity_poly.pdbx_seq_one_letter_code
_entity_poly.pdbx_strand_id
1 'polypeptide(L)'
;MPVTGAGFIKRLLQLSLCAGIALVPVAVQAAEDDPWEGINRSIFSFNDTLDAYTLKPLAKGYQYIAPQFVEDGIHNFFNNIGDVGNLANNVLQAKPEAAGVDTARLIVNTTFGLLGFIDVGTRMGLQRNDEDFGQTLGYWGVPSGPFVVIPLLGPSTVRDAFAKYPDTYTSPYRYIDHVPTRNTALGVNLIDTRASLLSAERMVSGDRYTFIRNAYLQNREFKVKDGKVEDDF
;
A
#
# COMPACT_ATOMS: atom_id res chain seq x y z
N MET A 1 52.61 7.16 21.94
CA MET A 1 51.58 8.18 21.63
C MET A 1 50.30 7.46 21.26
N PRO A 2 49.19 7.61 22.01
CA PRO A 2 47.99 6.82 21.79
C PRO A 2 47.20 7.35 20.60
N VAL A 3 46.86 6.47 19.66
CA VAL A 3 45.98 6.78 18.53
C VAL A 3 44.57 6.90 19.10
N THR A 4 44.05 8.12 19.16
CA THR A 4 42.73 8.42 19.72
C THR A 4 41.61 7.86 18.82
N GLY A 5 40.71 7.06 19.40
CA GLY A 5 39.61 6.35 18.70
C GLY A 5 38.61 7.24 17.95
N ALA A 6 38.66 8.57 18.13
CA ALA A 6 37.82 9.53 17.44
C ALA A 6 38.09 9.62 15.92
N GLY A 7 39.32 9.32 15.48
CA GLY A 7 39.68 9.33 14.05
C GLY A 7 39.08 8.17 13.25
N PHE A 8 38.86 7.03 13.91
CA PHE A 8 38.34 5.82 13.27
C PHE A 8 36.85 5.94 12.98
N ILE A 9 36.09 6.52 13.92
CA ILE A 9 34.64 6.75 13.80
C ILE A 9 34.34 7.75 12.67
N LYS A 10 35.14 8.82 12.54
CA LYS A 10 35.00 9.79 11.43
C LYS A 10 35.24 9.16 10.06
N ARG A 11 36.22 8.25 9.94
CA ARG A 11 36.49 7.53 8.68
C ARG A 11 35.39 6.54 8.33
N LEU A 12 34.80 5.88 9.34
CA LEU A 12 33.67 4.98 9.15
C LEU A 12 32.41 5.72 8.67
N LEU A 13 32.14 6.91 9.23
CA LEU A 13 31.05 7.81 8.83
C LEU A 13 31.25 8.38 7.41
N GLN A 14 32.49 8.68 7.02
CA GLN A 14 32.79 9.15 5.66
C GLN A 14 32.66 8.02 4.62
N LEU A 15 32.97 6.78 5.00
CA LEU A 15 32.80 5.61 4.12
C LEU A 15 31.33 5.25 3.90
N SER A 16 30.48 5.36 4.93
CA SER A 16 29.03 5.13 4.78
C SER A 16 28.33 6.23 3.97
N LEU A 17 28.78 7.48 4.07
CA LEU A 17 28.24 8.58 3.26
C LEU A 17 28.60 8.43 1.77
N CYS A 18 29.82 7.98 1.45
CA CYS A 18 30.23 7.74 0.07
C CYS A 18 29.59 6.49 -0.55
N ALA A 19 29.34 5.43 0.24
CA ALA A 19 28.60 4.25 -0.21
C ALA A 19 27.13 4.59 -0.53
N GLY A 20 26.52 5.51 0.22
CA GLY A 20 25.17 6.01 -0.05
C GLY A 20 25.04 6.77 -1.37
N ILE A 21 26.07 7.54 -1.75
CA ILE A 21 26.05 8.36 -2.98
C ILE A 21 26.34 7.51 -4.24
N ALA A 22 27.14 6.44 -4.11
CA ALA A 22 27.47 5.58 -5.25
C ALA A 22 26.34 4.60 -5.65
N LEU A 23 25.35 4.37 -4.78
CA LEU A 23 24.21 3.49 -5.06
C LEU A 23 23.01 4.22 -5.72
N VAL A 24 23.00 5.55 -5.72
CA VAL A 24 21.92 6.36 -6.31
C VAL A 24 21.77 6.14 -7.83
N PRO A 25 22.85 6.04 -8.64
CA PRO A 25 22.69 5.87 -10.09
C PRO A 25 22.16 4.47 -10.48
N VAL A 26 22.35 3.45 -9.64
CA VAL A 26 21.88 2.08 -9.92
C VAL A 26 20.37 1.96 -9.68
N ALA A 27 19.80 2.77 -8.78
CA ALA A 27 18.37 2.73 -8.47
C ALA A 27 17.49 3.39 -9.55
N VAL A 28 18.04 4.36 -10.31
CA VAL A 28 17.28 5.10 -11.34
C VAL A 28 17.16 4.30 -12.64
N GLN A 29 18.17 3.49 -13.00
CA GLN A 29 18.10 2.63 -14.19
C GLN A 29 17.24 1.36 -14.01
N ALA A 30 16.97 0.95 -12.76
CA ALA A 30 16.18 -0.24 -12.44
C ALA A 30 14.65 -0.04 -12.60
N ALA A 31 14.21 1.13 -13.06
CA ALA A 31 12.81 1.41 -13.35
C ALA A 31 12.32 0.73 -14.65
N GLU A 32 13.21 0.41 -15.61
CA GLU A 32 12.83 -0.28 -16.86
C GLU A 32 13.07 -1.80 -16.82
N ASP A 33 14.12 -2.28 -16.16
CA ASP A 33 14.45 -3.71 -16.09
C ASP A 33 14.19 -4.28 -14.69
N ASP A 34 13.27 -5.25 -14.62
CA ASP A 34 12.96 -6.02 -13.41
C ASP A 34 14.04 -7.10 -13.15
N PRO A 35 14.95 -6.91 -12.17
CA PRO A 35 16.08 -7.82 -11.97
C PRO A 35 15.66 -9.22 -11.51
N TRP A 36 14.43 -9.36 -11.02
CA TRP A 36 13.90 -10.60 -10.46
C TRP A 36 12.71 -11.13 -11.25
N GLU A 37 12.58 -10.75 -12.53
CA GLU A 37 11.43 -11.09 -13.37
C GLU A 37 11.10 -12.59 -13.37
N GLY A 38 12.09 -13.48 -13.47
CA GLY A 38 11.84 -14.93 -13.46
C GLY A 38 11.19 -15.43 -12.17
N ILE A 39 11.64 -14.94 -11.02
CA ILE A 39 11.09 -15.28 -9.70
C ILE A 39 9.72 -14.63 -9.54
N ASN A 40 9.62 -13.35 -9.87
CA ASN A 40 8.41 -12.56 -9.77
C ASN A 40 7.28 -13.13 -10.64
N ARG A 41 7.56 -13.53 -11.88
CA ARG A 41 6.59 -14.19 -12.78
C ARG A 41 6.11 -15.53 -12.22
N SER A 42 7.00 -16.31 -11.61
CA SER A 42 6.64 -17.59 -11.00
C SER A 42 5.69 -17.40 -9.81
N ILE A 43 6.01 -16.47 -8.91
CA ILE A 43 5.15 -16.13 -7.77
C ILE A 43 3.84 -15.48 -8.24
N PHE A 44 3.91 -14.63 -9.27
CA PHE A 44 2.72 -14.04 -9.88
C PHE A 44 1.79 -15.11 -10.42
N SER A 45 2.31 -16.08 -11.18
CA SER A 45 1.51 -17.19 -11.69
C SER A 45 0.88 -18.02 -10.56
N PHE A 46 1.59 -18.25 -9.47
CA PHE A 46 1.06 -18.91 -8.28
C PHE A 46 -0.10 -18.11 -7.66
N ASN A 47 0.09 -16.81 -7.42
CA ASN A 47 -0.92 -15.92 -6.86
C ASN A 47 -2.15 -15.82 -7.78
N ASP A 48 -1.94 -15.67 -9.09
CA ASP A 48 -3.00 -15.52 -10.10
C ASP A 48 -3.82 -16.80 -10.23
N THR A 49 -3.16 -17.96 -10.18
CA THR A 49 -3.84 -19.27 -10.15
C THR A 49 -4.70 -19.38 -8.89
N LEU A 50 -4.13 -19.08 -7.72
CA LEU A 50 -4.87 -19.15 -6.47
C LEU A 50 -6.09 -18.23 -6.48
N ASP A 51 -5.92 -16.97 -6.93
CA ASP A 51 -7.01 -16.01 -7.08
C ASP A 51 -8.12 -16.54 -8.00
N ALA A 52 -7.75 -17.07 -9.17
CA ALA A 52 -8.69 -17.58 -10.16
C ALA A 52 -9.57 -18.72 -9.62
N TYR A 53 -9.02 -19.58 -8.76
CA TYR A 53 -9.74 -20.70 -8.17
C TYR A 53 -10.38 -20.40 -6.80
N THR A 54 -10.05 -19.28 -6.16
CA THR A 54 -10.53 -18.99 -4.79
C THR A 54 -11.16 -17.59 -4.66
N LEU A 55 -10.37 -16.53 -4.61
CA LEU A 55 -10.83 -15.18 -4.32
C LEU A 55 -11.75 -14.62 -5.41
N LYS A 56 -11.44 -14.87 -6.68
CA LYS A 56 -12.24 -14.39 -7.81
C LYS A 56 -13.67 -14.96 -7.83
N PRO A 57 -13.90 -16.28 -7.71
CA PRO A 57 -15.27 -16.81 -7.63
C PRO A 57 -15.99 -16.35 -6.35
N LEU A 58 -15.30 -16.23 -5.21
CA LEU A 58 -15.89 -15.71 -3.98
C LEU A 58 -16.32 -14.24 -4.12
N ALA A 59 -15.48 -13.40 -4.71
CA ALA A 59 -15.77 -12.00 -4.99
C ALA A 59 -16.95 -11.83 -5.95
N LYS A 60 -17.02 -12.64 -7.01
CA LYS A 60 -18.18 -12.66 -7.91
C LYS A 60 -19.46 -13.10 -7.21
N GLY A 61 -19.36 -14.12 -6.35
CA GLY A 61 -20.49 -14.57 -5.54
C GLY A 61 -20.98 -13.49 -4.58
N TYR A 62 -20.06 -12.80 -3.92
CA TYR A 62 -20.33 -11.66 -3.05
C TYR A 62 -21.06 -10.53 -3.79
N GLN A 63 -20.54 -10.06 -4.94
CA GLN A 63 -21.22 -9.04 -5.77
C GLN A 63 -22.59 -9.48 -6.30
N TYR A 64 -22.77 -10.79 -6.52
CA TYR A 64 -24.04 -11.32 -6.99
C TYR A 64 -25.12 -11.32 -5.90
N ILE A 65 -24.75 -11.60 -4.64
CA ILE A 65 -25.72 -11.73 -3.54
C ILE A 65 -25.92 -10.44 -2.73
N ALA A 66 -24.89 -9.61 -2.61
CA ALA A 66 -24.92 -8.40 -1.81
C ALA A 66 -25.58 -7.25 -2.62
N PRO A 67 -26.62 -6.60 -2.09
CA PRO A 67 -27.10 -5.35 -2.69
C PRO A 67 -26.00 -4.29 -2.64
N GLN A 68 -25.94 -3.41 -3.64
CA GLN A 68 -24.89 -2.38 -3.75
C GLN A 68 -24.68 -1.57 -2.47
N PHE A 69 -25.75 -1.18 -1.76
CA PHE A 69 -25.64 -0.45 -0.49
C PHE A 69 -24.91 -1.23 0.60
N VAL A 70 -25.04 -2.56 0.61
CA VAL A 70 -24.32 -3.43 1.56
C VAL A 70 -22.86 -3.55 1.17
N GLU A 71 -22.57 -3.73 -0.13
CA GLU A 71 -21.19 -3.77 -0.64
C GLU A 71 -20.47 -2.45 -0.33
N ASP A 72 -21.07 -1.32 -0.71
CA ASP A 72 -20.52 0.01 -0.44
C ASP A 72 -20.32 0.24 1.06
N GLY A 73 -21.26 -0.22 1.90
CA GLY A 73 -21.18 -0.02 3.34
C GLY A 73 -20.10 -0.86 4.01
N ILE A 74 -19.91 -2.12 3.59
CA ILE A 74 -18.80 -2.96 4.04
C ILE A 74 -17.47 -2.36 3.59
N HIS A 75 -17.40 -1.91 2.34
CA HIS A 75 -16.22 -1.26 1.79
C HIS A 75 -15.85 0.01 2.57
N ASN A 76 -16.84 0.88 2.84
CA ASN A 76 -16.64 2.11 3.62
C ASN A 76 -16.23 1.83 5.07
N PHE A 77 -16.79 0.79 5.70
CA PHE A 77 -16.40 0.39 7.05
C PHE A 77 -14.91 0.04 7.12
N PHE A 78 -14.39 -0.75 6.17
CA PHE A 78 -12.96 -1.06 6.12
C PHE A 78 -12.10 0.14 5.72
N ASN A 79 -12.59 1.03 4.86
CA ASN A 79 -11.90 2.28 4.55
C ASN A 79 -11.79 3.19 5.78
N ASN A 80 -12.84 3.29 6.60
CA ASN A 80 -12.82 4.06 7.85
C ASN A 80 -11.80 3.49 8.85
N ILE A 81 -11.65 2.16 8.92
CA ILE A 81 -10.56 1.53 9.67
C ILE A 81 -9.20 1.93 9.08
N GLY A 82 -9.05 1.89 7.76
CA GLY A 82 -7.84 2.27 7.05
C GLY A 82 -7.45 3.74 7.25
N ASP A 83 -8.42 4.62 7.48
CA ASP A 83 -8.19 6.05 7.72
C ASP A 83 -7.34 6.30 9.00
N VAL A 84 -7.28 5.35 9.93
CA VAL A 84 -6.35 5.40 11.07
C VAL A 84 -4.89 5.30 10.59
N GLY A 85 -4.63 4.39 9.64
CA GLY A 85 -3.31 4.24 9.01
C GLY A 85 -2.97 5.47 8.17
N ASN A 86 -3.93 5.99 7.42
CA ASN A 86 -3.77 7.21 6.63
C ASN A 86 -3.38 8.40 7.52
N LEU A 87 -4.12 8.63 8.61
CA LEU A 87 -3.84 9.68 9.58
C LEU A 87 -2.43 9.55 10.16
N ALA A 88 -2.05 8.35 10.62
CA ALA A 88 -0.73 8.11 11.18
C ALA A 88 0.38 8.45 10.18
N ASN A 89 0.24 8.02 8.92
CA ASN A 89 1.22 8.29 7.87
C ASN A 89 1.23 9.77 7.45
N ASN A 90 0.08 10.43 7.36
CA ASN A 90 0.01 11.87 7.10
C ASN A 90 0.72 12.68 8.19
N VAL A 91 0.60 12.28 9.46
CA VAL A 91 1.36 12.89 10.56
C VAL A 91 2.87 12.63 10.39
N LEU A 92 3.27 11.40 10.07
CA LEU A 92 4.68 11.04 9.86
C LEU A 92 5.30 11.73 8.63
N GLN A 93 4.50 12.06 7.63
CA GLN A 93 4.89 12.81 6.44
C GLN A 93 4.78 14.33 6.64
N ALA A 94 4.42 14.80 7.84
CA ALA A 94 4.24 16.22 8.15
C ALA A 94 3.25 16.93 7.19
N LYS A 95 2.13 16.27 6.86
CA LYS A 95 1.02 16.79 6.04
C LYS A 95 -0.16 17.19 6.93
N PRO A 96 -0.15 18.38 7.58
CA PRO A 96 -1.15 18.74 8.58
C PRO A 96 -2.57 18.88 8.00
N GLU A 97 -2.70 19.35 6.76
CA GLU A 97 -3.99 19.48 6.09
C GLU A 97 -4.63 18.10 5.85
N ALA A 98 -3.88 17.18 5.24
CA ALA A 98 -4.33 15.81 4.99
C ALA A 98 -4.67 15.07 6.30
N ALA A 99 -3.83 15.20 7.33
CA ALA A 99 -4.10 14.66 8.66
C ALA A 99 -5.39 15.24 9.29
N GLY A 100 -5.65 16.54 9.11
CA GLY A 100 -6.89 17.17 9.54
C GLY A 100 -8.12 16.59 8.84
N VAL A 101 -8.02 16.36 7.53
CA VAL A 101 -9.08 15.73 6.73
C VAL A 101 -9.36 14.31 7.20
N ASP A 102 -8.34 13.46 7.35
CA ASP A 102 -8.52 12.08 7.81
C ASP A 102 -9.09 12.01 9.24
N THR A 103 -8.67 12.93 10.12
CA THR A 103 -9.23 13.04 11.47
C THR A 103 -10.72 13.38 11.41
N ALA A 104 -11.11 14.36 10.60
CA ALA A 104 -12.50 14.75 10.44
C ALA A 104 -13.34 13.61 9.85
N ARG A 105 -12.82 12.91 8.83
CA ARG A 105 -13.46 11.72 8.25
C ARG A 105 -13.69 10.63 9.29
N LEU A 106 -12.65 10.25 10.05
CA LEU A 106 -12.74 9.26 11.12
C LEU A 106 -13.84 9.61 12.13
N ILE A 107 -13.86 10.85 12.62
CA ILE A 107 -14.85 11.30 13.61
C ILE A 107 -16.25 11.20 13.01
N VAL A 108 -16.48 11.82 11.85
CA VAL A 108 -17.81 11.94 11.27
C VAL A 108 -18.34 10.59 10.80
N ASN A 109 -17.53 9.79 10.11
CA ASN A 109 -17.93 8.48 9.61
C ASN A 109 -18.16 7.49 10.75
N THR A 110 -17.35 7.55 11.81
CA THR A 110 -17.55 6.68 12.97
C THR A 110 -18.81 7.04 13.77
N THR A 111 -19.06 8.34 13.98
CA THR A 111 -20.16 8.82 14.83
C THR A 111 -21.50 8.90 14.11
N PHE A 112 -21.52 9.51 12.92
CA PHE A 112 -22.74 9.75 12.14
C PHE A 112 -22.90 8.74 10.99
N GLY A 113 -21.81 8.10 10.58
CA GLY A 113 -21.78 7.12 9.50
C GLY A 113 -21.93 5.67 9.94
N LEU A 114 -22.46 5.39 11.14
CA LEU A 114 -22.60 4.03 11.69
C LEU A 114 -21.28 3.25 11.68
N LEU A 115 -20.26 3.75 12.38
CA LEU A 115 -18.90 3.16 12.44
C LEU A 115 -18.17 3.12 11.08
N GLY A 116 -18.58 3.98 10.14
CA GLY A 116 -18.01 4.06 8.81
C GLY A 116 -18.77 3.32 7.72
N PHE A 117 -19.89 2.66 8.04
CA PHE A 117 -20.74 2.03 7.03
C PHE A 117 -21.29 3.05 6.02
N ILE A 118 -21.57 4.28 6.45
CA ILE A 118 -22.00 5.38 5.59
C ILE A 118 -20.86 6.40 5.53
N ASP A 119 -20.31 6.64 4.34
CA ASP A 119 -19.29 7.69 4.14
C ASP A 119 -19.94 9.08 4.07
N VAL A 120 -20.12 9.67 5.26
CA VAL A 120 -20.64 11.04 5.43
C VAL A 120 -19.56 12.06 5.09
N GLY A 121 -18.29 11.76 5.39
CA GLY A 121 -17.15 12.65 5.13
C GLY A 121 -17.04 13.03 3.66
N THR A 122 -17.15 12.06 2.74
CA THR A 122 -17.13 12.35 1.30
C THR A 122 -18.28 13.27 0.88
N ARG A 123 -19.47 13.12 1.47
CA ARG A 123 -20.62 14.00 1.19
C ARG A 123 -20.41 15.43 1.70
N MET A 124 -19.53 15.61 2.68
CA MET A 124 -19.10 16.92 3.19
C MET A 124 -17.94 17.53 2.40
N GLY A 125 -17.48 16.87 1.33
CA GLY A 125 -16.33 17.33 0.53
C GLY A 125 -14.97 16.95 1.11
N LEU A 126 -14.91 16.13 2.15
CA LEU A 126 -13.65 15.62 2.71
C LEU A 126 -13.16 14.47 1.83
N GLN A 127 -12.19 14.71 0.96
CA GLN A 127 -11.61 13.65 0.14
C GLN A 127 -10.75 12.71 0.98
N ARG A 128 -10.89 11.41 0.76
CA ARG A 128 -10.10 10.39 1.47
C ARG A 128 -8.66 10.40 0.96
N ASN A 129 -7.68 10.44 1.86
CA ASN A 129 -6.28 10.18 1.52
C ASN A 129 -6.00 8.67 1.48
N ASP A 130 -4.96 8.25 0.79
CA ASP A 130 -4.59 6.83 0.72
C ASP A 130 -3.09 6.68 0.97
N GLU A 131 -2.72 6.60 2.25
CA GLU A 131 -1.35 6.75 2.74
C GLU A 131 -0.93 5.52 3.54
N ASP A 132 0.28 5.03 3.26
CA ASP A 132 0.88 3.87 3.93
C ASP A 132 2.33 4.15 4.32
N PHE A 133 2.93 3.28 5.14
CA PHE A 133 4.28 3.52 5.64
C PHE A 133 5.33 3.49 4.54
N GLY A 134 5.10 2.82 3.42
CA GLY A 134 6.03 2.84 2.29
C GLY A 134 6.02 4.20 1.59
N GLN A 135 4.87 4.90 1.57
CA GLN A 135 4.77 6.28 1.09
C GLN A 135 5.52 7.20 2.04
N THR A 136 5.35 7.01 3.34
CA THR A 136 6.12 7.72 4.37
C THR A 136 7.63 7.55 4.17
N LEU A 137 8.11 6.33 3.94
CA LEU A 137 9.53 6.10 3.62
C LEU A 137 9.95 6.81 2.33
N GLY A 138 9.11 6.78 1.29
CA GLY A 138 9.35 7.49 0.04
C GLY A 138 9.42 9.01 0.20
N TYR A 139 8.51 9.59 0.97
CA TYR A 139 8.48 11.01 1.32
C TYR A 139 9.78 11.46 1.99
N TRP A 140 10.34 10.61 2.86
CA TRP A 140 11.63 10.84 3.51
C TRP A 140 12.85 10.43 2.66
N GLY A 141 12.66 10.15 1.37
CA GLY A 141 13.75 9.91 0.41
C GLY A 141 14.29 8.49 0.36
N VAL A 142 13.62 7.51 0.99
CA VAL A 142 14.00 6.10 0.83
C VAL A 142 13.60 5.63 -0.57
N PRO A 143 14.56 5.17 -1.40
CA PRO A 143 14.27 4.72 -2.75
C PRO A 143 13.39 3.46 -2.73
N SER A 144 12.57 3.29 -3.76
CA SER A 144 11.66 2.14 -3.87
C SER A 144 12.41 0.80 -3.89
N GLY A 145 13.58 0.79 -4.56
CA GLY A 145 14.31 -0.43 -4.88
C GLY A 145 13.60 -1.26 -5.97
N PRO A 146 14.13 -2.45 -6.29
CA PRO A 146 13.56 -3.32 -7.33
C PRO A 146 12.12 -3.73 -7.04
N PHE A 147 11.40 -4.04 -8.13
CA PHE A 147 10.07 -4.64 -8.06
C PHE A 147 10.12 -6.07 -7.51
N VAL A 148 9.17 -6.43 -6.66
CA VAL A 148 9.01 -7.78 -6.11
C VAL A 148 7.56 -8.21 -6.16
N VAL A 149 7.34 -9.50 -6.38
CA VAL A 149 6.02 -10.11 -6.13
C VAL A 149 6.12 -10.95 -4.87
N ILE A 150 5.29 -10.63 -3.89
CA ILE A 150 5.24 -11.36 -2.62
C ILE A 150 4.18 -12.46 -2.73
N PRO A 151 4.47 -13.71 -2.31
CA PRO A 151 3.46 -14.76 -2.26
C PRO A 151 2.23 -14.31 -1.47
N LEU A 152 1.04 -14.55 -2.02
CA LEU A 152 -0.28 -14.17 -1.50
C LEU A 152 -0.58 -12.66 -1.43
N LEU A 153 0.43 -11.80 -1.24
CA LEU A 153 0.23 -10.35 -1.09
C LEU A 153 0.33 -9.57 -2.41
N GLY A 154 0.98 -10.14 -3.43
CA GLY A 154 1.03 -9.56 -4.77
C GLY A 154 2.17 -8.56 -5.01
N PRO A 155 2.00 -7.62 -5.97
CA PRO A 155 3.01 -6.64 -6.37
C PRO A 155 3.48 -5.73 -5.23
N SER A 156 4.78 -5.46 -5.18
CA SER A 156 5.42 -4.55 -4.23
C SER A 156 6.74 -4.03 -4.80
N THR A 157 7.38 -3.08 -4.11
CA THR A 157 8.83 -2.86 -4.22
C THR A 157 9.54 -3.33 -2.96
N VAL A 158 10.87 -3.38 -2.95
CA VAL A 158 11.64 -3.74 -1.75
C VAL A 158 11.29 -2.84 -0.57
N ARG A 159 11.28 -1.51 -0.77
CA ARG A 159 10.89 -0.55 0.28
C ARG A 159 9.49 -0.86 0.81
N ASP A 160 8.54 -1.03 -0.10
CA ASP A 160 7.13 -1.20 0.25
C ASP A 160 6.88 -2.58 0.89
N ALA A 161 7.67 -3.59 0.54
CA ALA A 161 7.60 -4.92 1.14
C ALA A 161 8.00 -4.87 2.62
N PHE A 162 9.07 -4.14 2.95
CA PHE A 162 9.47 -3.92 4.34
C PHE A 162 8.52 -3.01 5.10
N ALA A 163 7.91 -2.03 4.42
CA ALA A 163 6.96 -1.10 5.02
C ALA A 163 5.65 -1.76 5.51
N LYS A 164 5.27 -2.90 4.90
CA LYS A 164 4.10 -3.68 5.34
C LYS A 164 4.16 -4.11 6.81
N TYR A 165 5.35 -4.31 7.39
CA TYR A 165 5.45 -4.70 8.80
C TYR A 165 5.04 -3.55 9.75
N PRO A 166 5.62 -2.33 9.64
CA PRO A 166 5.10 -1.15 10.32
C PRO A 166 3.61 -0.89 10.11
N ASP A 167 3.08 -1.09 8.90
CA ASP A 167 1.64 -0.92 8.63
C ASP A 167 0.75 -1.85 9.49
N THR A 168 1.27 -2.98 9.97
CA THR A 168 0.49 -3.87 10.85
C THR A 168 0.16 -3.25 12.21
N TYR A 169 0.86 -2.20 12.64
CA TYR A 169 0.61 -1.55 13.94
C TYR A 169 -0.63 -0.66 13.93
N THR A 170 -1.04 -0.14 12.77
CA THR A 170 -2.29 0.62 12.60
C THR A 170 -3.45 -0.27 12.17
N SER A 171 -3.16 -1.51 11.76
CA SER A 171 -4.16 -2.50 11.41
C SER A 171 -4.90 -3.06 12.64
N PRO A 172 -6.24 -3.09 12.65
CA PRO A 172 -6.99 -3.59 13.81
C PRO A 172 -6.80 -5.09 14.03
N TYR A 173 -6.48 -5.86 12.98
CA TYR A 173 -6.38 -7.32 13.04
C TYR A 173 -5.31 -7.79 14.02
N ARG A 174 -4.27 -6.97 14.25
CA ARG A 174 -3.21 -7.24 15.22
C ARG A 174 -3.71 -7.25 16.66
N TYR A 175 -4.81 -6.55 16.94
CA TYR A 175 -5.37 -6.35 18.28
C TYR A 175 -6.64 -7.18 18.52
N ILE A 176 -6.99 -8.10 17.62
CA ILE A 176 -8.11 -9.03 17.77
C ILE A 176 -7.56 -10.39 18.23
N ASP A 177 -7.64 -10.67 19.53
CA ASP A 177 -7.16 -11.94 20.12
C ASP A 177 -8.02 -13.13 19.69
N HIS A 178 -9.33 -12.93 19.52
CA HIS A 178 -10.25 -13.99 19.12
C HIS A 178 -10.03 -14.38 17.65
N VAL A 179 -9.29 -15.47 17.44
CA VAL A 179 -8.85 -15.95 16.11
C VAL A 179 -9.99 -16.08 15.09
N PRO A 180 -11.16 -16.67 15.42
CA PRO A 180 -12.27 -16.74 14.46
C PRO A 180 -12.75 -15.36 14.00
N THR A 181 -12.86 -14.39 14.91
CA THR A 181 -13.27 -13.01 14.56
C THR A 181 -12.24 -12.34 13.68
N ARG A 182 -10.96 -12.45 14.03
CA ARG A 182 -9.86 -11.86 13.25
C ARG A 182 -9.84 -12.41 11.82
N ASN A 183 -9.89 -13.72 11.67
CA ASN A 183 -9.84 -14.37 10.36
C ASN A 183 -11.09 -14.06 9.52
N THR A 184 -12.25 -13.94 10.17
CA THR A 184 -13.49 -13.53 9.49
C THR A 184 -13.38 -12.10 8.97
N ALA A 185 -12.94 -11.15 9.81
CA ALA A 185 -12.78 -9.75 9.41
C ALA A 185 -11.76 -9.59 8.26
N LEU A 186 -10.62 -10.28 8.36
CA LEU A 186 -9.63 -10.36 7.28
C LEU A 186 -10.21 -10.94 5.99
N GLY A 187 -10.93 -12.05 6.09
CA GLY A 187 -11.54 -12.73 4.94
C GLY A 187 -12.58 -11.88 4.24
N VAL A 188 -13.46 -11.20 5.00
CA VAL A 188 -14.46 -10.29 4.43
C VAL A 188 -13.80 -9.12 3.73
N ASN A 189 -12.81 -8.47 4.36
CA ASN A 189 -12.07 -7.37 3.73
C ASN A 189 -11.38 -7.82 2.44
N LEU A 190 -10.75 -8.99 2.45
CA LEU A 190 -10.06 -9.54 1.27
C LEU A 190 -11.02 -9.80 0.11
N ILE A 191 -12.19 -10.39 0.39
CA ILE A 191 -13.23 -10.64 -0.62
C ILE A 191 -13.80 -9.32 -1.16
N ASP A 192 -14.11 -8.38 -0.27
CA ASP A 192 -14.64 -7.05 -0.62
C ASP A 192 -13.66 -6.25 -1.49
N THR A 193 -12.38 -6.21 -1.09
CA THR A 193 -11.31 -5.60 -1.89
C THR A 193 -11.15 -6.29 -3.24
N ARG A 194 -11.24 -7.62 -3.29
CA ARG A 194 -11.15 -8.33 -4.58
C ARG A 194 -12.35 -8.01 -5.48
N ALA A 195 -13.54 -7.90 -4.91
CA ALA A 195 -14.76 -7.56 -5.62
C ALA A 195 -14.68 -6.16 -6.27
N SER A 196 -14.22 -5.15 -5.54
CA SER A 196 -14.05 -3.79 -6.07
C SER A 196 -13.05 -3.72 -7.25
N LEU A 197 -12.11 -4.68 -7.33
CA LEU A 197 -11.13 -4.78 -8.42
C LEU A 197 -11.60 -5.58 -9.65
N LEU A 198 -12.76 -6.25 -9.61
CA LEU A 198 -13.24 -7.09 -10.72
C LEU A 198 -13.53 -6.30 -12.00
N SER A 199 -13.93 -5.04 -11.88
CA SER A 199 -14.20 -4.14 -13.01
C SER A 199 -12.90 -3.70 -13.68
N ALA A 200 -11.94 -3.24 -12.88
CA ALA A 200 -10.61 -2.81 -13.34
C ALA A 200 -9.83 -3.96 -13.99
N GLU A 201 -9.99 -5.19 -13.50
CA GLU A 201 -9.37 -6.37 -14.09
C GLU A 201 -9.70 -6.54 -15.58
N ARG A 202 -10.90 -6.13 -16.03
CA ARG A 202 -11.30 -6.26 -17.44
C ARG A 202 -10.53 -5.33 -18.38
N MET A 203 -9.87 -4.31 -17.83
CA MET A 203 -9.05 -3.36 -18.58
C MET A 203 -7.63 -3.88 -18.79
N VAL A 204 -7.25 -4.99 -18.14
CA VAL A 204 -5.93 -5.59 -18.31
C VAL A 204 -5.79 -6.16 -19.72
N SER A 205 -4.75 -5.76 -20.42
CA SER A 205 -4.46 -6.16 -21.80
C SER A 205 -3.02 -6.59 -21.99
N GLY A 206 -2.76 -7.48 -22.95
CA GLY A 206 -1.41 -7.97 -23.26
C GLY A 206 -0.89 -8.95 -22.20
N ASP A 207 0.41 -8.89 -21.91
CA ASP A 207 1.03 -9.70 -20.86
C ASP A 207 0.58 -9.22 -19.48
N ARG A 208 -0.20 -10.06 -18.78
CA ARG A 208 -0.84 -9.72 -17.49
C ARG A 208 0.18 -9.31 -16.44
N TYR A 209 1.33 -9.98 -16.39
CA TYR A 209 2.39 -9.69 -15.43
C TYR A 209 2.96 -8.29 -15.67
N THR A 210 3.42 -8.00 -16.88
CA THR A 210 4.00 -6.71 -17.26
C THR A 210 2.99 -5.57 -17.06
N PHE A 211 1.72 -5.79 -17.43
CA PHE A 211 0.67 -4.80 -17.22
C PHE A 211 0.51 -4.45 -15.73
N ILE A 212 0.34 -5.47 -14.88
CA ILE A 212 0.13 -5.26 -13.44
C ILE A 212 1.37 -4.65 -12.77
N ARG A 213 2.57 -5.09 -13.16
CA ARG A 213 3.84 -4.51 -12.67
C ARG A 213 3.91 -3.02 -13.00
N ASN A 214 3.71 -2.66 -14.26
CA ASN A 214 3.84 -1.27 -14.70
C ASN A 214 2.75 -0.39 -14.08
N ALA A 215 1.51 -0.87 -14.02
CA ALA A 215 0.42 -0.17 -13.36
C ALA A 215 0.69 0.05 -11.87
N TYR A 216 1.24 -0.96 -11.18
CA TYR A 216 1.65 -0.84 -9.77
C TYR A 216 2.74 0.22 -9.59
N LEU A 217 3.82 0.16 -10.38
CA LEU A 217 4.95 1.10 -10.25
C LEU A 217 4.52 2.54 -10.56
N GLN A 218 3.74 2.76 -11.61
CA GLN A 218 3.19 4.08 -11.96
C GLN A 218 2.27 4.62 -10.86
N ASN A 219 1.33 3.80 -10.37
CA ASN A 219 0.46 4.20 -9.28
C ASN A 219 1.25 4.50 -8.00
N ARG A 220 2.32 3.74 -7.74
CA ARG A 220 3.14 3.93 -6.55
C ARG A 220 3.94 5.21 -6.60
N GLU A 221 4.54 5.52 -7.74
CA GLU A 221 5.22 6.78 -7.96
C GLU A 221 4.26 7.97 -7.81
N PHE A 222 3.08 7.88 -8.41
CA PHE A 222 2.02 8.88 -8.27
C PHE A 222 1.67 9.15 -6.81
N LYS A 223 1.47 8.08 -6.02
CA LYS A 223 1.12 8.18 -4.60
C LYS A 223 2.24 8.82 -3.76
N VAL A 224 3.48 8.37 -3.93
CA VAL A 224 4.64 8.93 -3.20
C VAL A 224 4.87 10.41 -3.52
N LYS A 225 4.54 10.85 -4.74
CA LYS A 225 4.69 12.24 -5.20
C LYS A 225 3.43 13.09 -4.99
N ASP A 226 2.41 12.62 -4.26
CA ASP A 226 1.14 13.33 -4.04
C ASP A 226 0.46 13.77 -5.35
N GLY A 227 0.55 12.93 -6.38
CA GLY A 227 0.02 13.19 -7.71
C GLY A 227 0.79 14.21 -8.55
N LYS A 228 1.91 14.74 -8.05
CA LYS A 228 2.83 15.61 -8.79
C LYS A 228 3.83 14.78 -9.58
N VAL A 229 3.36 14.01 -10.54
CA VAL A 229 4.24 13.33 -11.50
C VAL A 229 4.52 14.31 -12.62
N GLU A 230 5.79 14.70 -12.79
CA GLU A 230 6.22 15.45 -13.97
C GLU A 230 6.11 14.50 -15.17
N ASP A 231 5.35 14.93 -16.18
CA ASP A 231 5.15 14.20 -17.41
C ASP A 231 6.26 14.65 -18.37
N ASP A 232 7.30 13.83 -18.52
CA ASP A 232 8.43 14.09 -19.41
C ASP A 232 8.00 13.83 -20.88
N PHE A 233 7.08 14.65 -21.40
CA PHE A 233 6.70 14.68 -22.82
C PHE A 233 7.29 15.90 -23.54
#